data_AF-A0A0A5GSE1-F1
#
_entry.id   AF-A0A0A5GSE1-F1
#
_cell.length_a   1.000
_cell.length_b   1.000
_cell.length_c   1.000
_cell.angle_alpha   90.00
_cell.angle_beta   90.00
_cell.angle_gamma   90.00
#
_symmetry.space_group_name_H-M   'P 1'
#
loop_
_entity.id
_entity.type
_entity.pdbx_description
1 polymer ?
#
loop_
_entity_poly.entity_id
_entity_poly.type
_entity_poly.pdbx_seq_one_letter_code
_entity_poly.pdbx_strand_id
1 'polypeptide(L)'
;MRFTTIINILVTSSLIILGSILGGNLNNFLYVFWICALIFYAVIIQVSINKIQDKDSELNIERAKMSAFLIRKDTNNQHSAIQCSFYPKNNGGKILKNRRVSVDIYTNSTVNLASHPEVKLTLDKECSIYINNQPLNSVLYAGRYDYYLRNSLLNSLEDRYFKYSFEIEFHNIGEHIFKIETSNGEYINEVSNSINVVSG
;
A
#
# COMPACT_ATOMS: atom_id res chain seq x y z
N MET A 1 13.39 -0.70 -21.82
CA MET A 1 13.51 0.70 -22.26
C MET A 1 12.33 0.98 -23.19
N ARG A 2 11.43 1.91 -22.86
CA ARG A 2 10.20 2.13 -23.66
C ARG A 2 10.58 2.70 -25.03
N PHE A 3 9.93 2.25 -26.11
CA PHE A 3 10.22 2.66 -27.49
C PHE A 3 10.14 4.19 -27.68
N THR A 4 9.21 4.84 -27.00
CA THR A 4 9.07 6.30 -26.93
C THR A 4 10.27 7.02 -26.31
N THR A 5 11.00 6.38 -25.38
CA THR A 5 12.22 6.95 -24.78
C THR A 5 13.35 7.03 -25.79
N ILE A 6 13.50 5.98 -26.62
CA ILE A 6 14.53 5.94 -27.67
C ILE A 6 14.22 7.00 -28.73
N ILE A 7 12.95 7.15 -29.11
CA ILE A 7 12.51 8.18 -30.06
C ILE A 7 12.77 9.58 -29.51
N ASN A 8 12.42 9.88 -28.26
CA ASN A 8 12.64 11.21 -27.68
C ASN A 8 14.13 11.55 -27.64
N ILE A 9 14.99 10.63 -27.21
CA ILE A 9 16.45 10.85 -27.20
C ILE A 9 16.96 11.11 -28.63
N LEU A 10 16.48 10.35 -29.62
CA LEU A 10 16.83 10.54 -31.03
C LEU A 10 16.38 11.90 -31.57
N VAL A 11 15.17 12.33 -31.25
CA VAL A 11 14.60 13.62 -31.68
C VAL A 11 15.30 14.79 -31.00
N THR A 12 15.57 14.70 -29.69
CA THR A 12 16.30 15.76 -28.97
C THR A 12 17.74 15.87 -29.50
N SER A 13 18.39 14.73 -29.76
CA SER A 13 19.74 14.71 -30.35
C SER A 13 19.75 15.29 -31.76
N SER A 14 18.76 14.97 -32.60
CA SER A 14 18.68 15.52 -33.97
C SER A 14 18.44 17.04 -33.96
N LEU A 15 17.62 17.56 -33.05
CA LEU A 15 17.42 19.01 -32.89
C LEU A 15 18.70 19.72 -32.44
N ILE A 16 19.45 19.15 -31.50
CA ILE A 16 20.72 19.72 -31.03
C ILE A 16 21.73 19.76 -32.19
N ILE A 17 21.82 18.71 -32.99
CA ILE A 17 22.70 18.63 -34.16
C ILE A 17 22.27 19.64 -35.23
N LEU A 18 20.98 19.72 -35.57
CA LEU A 18 20.44 20.67 -36.56
C LEU A 18 20.64 22.12 -36.12
N GLY A 19 20.40 22.44 -34.85
CA GLY A 19 20.67 23.77 -34.28
C GLY A 19 22.16 24.12 -34.32
N SER A 20 23.04 23.13 -34.17
CA SER A 20 24.49 23.33 -34.25
C SER A 20 24.99 23.55 -35.69
N ILE A 21 24.38 22.87 -36.68
CA ILE A 21 24.65 23.10 -38.10
C ILE A 21 24.21 24.52 -38.51
N LEU A 22 23.03 24.95 -38.08
CA LEU A 22 22.50 26.30 -38.32
C LEU A 22 23.35 27.40 -37.64
N GLY A 23 23.96 27.09 -36.49
CA GLY A 23 24.85 27.99 -35.76
C GLY A 23 26.27 28.12 -36.33
N GLY A 24 26.63 27.36 -37.38
CA GLY A 24 27.87 27.54 -38.15
C GLY A 24 29.19 27.23 -37.43
N ASN A 25 29.17 26.68 -36.21
CA ASN A 25 30.33 26.65 -35.31
C ASN A 25 30.89 25.24 -35.02
N LEU A 26 30.71 24.30 -35.94
CA LEU A 26 31.13 22.89 -35.78
C LEU A 26 32.66 22.68 -35.82
N ASN A 27 33.43 23.68 -36.24
CA ASN A 27 34.90 23.57 -36.31
C ASN A 27 35.60 23.82 -34.97
N ASN A 28 34.88 24.28 -33.95
CA ASN A 28 35.47 24.58 -32.64
C ASN A 28 35.27 23.39 -31.67
N PHE A 29 36.38 22.77 -31.27
CA PHE A 29 36.38 21.59 -30.39
C PHE A 29 35.64 21.83 -29.07
N LEU A 30 35.69 23.07 -28.54
CA LEU A 30 34.97 23.44 -27.33
C LEU A 30 33.45 23.37 -27.53
N TYR A 31 32.96 23.73 -28.72
CA TYR A 31 31.54 23.72 -29.04
C TYR A 31 30.99 22.29 -29.19
N VAL A 32 31.78 21.39 -29.78
CA VAL A 32 31.46 19.95 -29.86
C VAL A 32 31.37 19.34 -28.46
N PHE A 33 32.28 19.71 -27.56
CA PHE A 33 32.23 19.25 -26.16
C PHE A 33 30.94 19.70 -25.44
N TRP A 34 30.51 20.94 -25.63
CA TRP A 34 29.25 21.45 -25.07
C TRP A 34 28.01 20.72 -25.61
N ILE A 35 28.01 20.38 -26.90
CA ILE A 35 26.94 19.58 -27.51
C ILE A 35 26.87 18.18 -26.88
N CYS A 36 28.01 17.51 -26.70
CA CYS A 36 28.06 16.21 -26.04
C CYS A 36 27.56 16.29 -24.59
N ALA A 37 27.92 17.33 -23.84
CA ALA A 37 27.44 17.55 -22.49
C ALA A 37 25.91 17.75 -22.46
N LEU A 38 25.35 18.52 -23.39
CA LEU A 38 23.90 18.73 -23.50
C LEU A 38 23.13 17.44 -23.82
N ILE A 39 23.65 16.63 -24.74
CA ILE A 39 23.06 15.31 -25.06
C ILE A 39 23.08 14.41 -23.82
N PHE A 40 24.18 14.39 -23.08
CA PHE A 40 24.30 13.60 -21.85
C PHE A 40 23.28 14.04 -20.78
N TYR A 41 23.12 15.34 -20.57
CA TYR A 41 22.10 15.87 -19.65
C TYR A 41 20.67 15.52 -20.10
N ALA A 42 20.37 15.60 -21.40
CA ALA A 42 19.06 15.23 -21.93
C ALA A 42 18.72 13.75 -21.65
N VAL A 43 19.71 12.86 -21.77
CA VAL A 43 19.55 11.43 -21.43
C VAL A 43 19.24 11.26 -19.93
N ILE A 44 19.97 11.92 -19.04
CA ILE A 44 19.73 11.83 -17.59
C ILE A 44 18.34 12.31 -17.20
N ILE A 45 17.91 13.45 -17.77
CA ILE A 45 16.59 14.03 -17.51
C ILE A 45 15.50 13.05 -17.98
N GLN A 46 15.63 12.51 -19.19
CA GLN A 46 14.64 11.57 -19.73
C GLN A 46 14.54 10.28 -18.90
N VAL A 47 15.67 9.74 -18.41
CA VAL A 47 15.68 8.58 -17.50
C VAL A 47 14.98 8.90 -16.18
N SER A 48 15.19 10.09 -15.65
CA SER A 48 14.60 10.53 -14.39
C SER A 48 13.07 10.70 -14.51
N ILE A 49 12.60 11.31 -15.61
CA ILE A 49 11.17 11.45 -15.92
C ILE A 49 10.48 10.09 -16.02
N ASN A 50 11.10 9.13 -16.72
CA ASN A 50 10.53 7.79 -16.85
C ASN A 50 10.38 7.09 -15.49
N LYS A 51 11.38 7.20 -14.61
CA LYS A 51 11.30 6.64 -13.24
C LYS A 51 10.17 7.25 -12.42
N ILE A 52 9.90 8.54 -12.60
CA ILE A 52 8.79 9.22 -11.93
C ILE A 52 7.45 8.72 -12.49
N GLN A 53 7.32 8.63 -13.81
CA GLN A 53 6.09 8.14 -14.44
C GLN A 53 5.76 6.68 -14.10
N ASP A 54 6.77 5.81 -14.01
CA ASP A 54 6.57 4.42 -13.58
C ASP A 54 6.05 4.38 -12.14
N LYS A 55 6.63 5.18 -11.23
CA LYS A 55 6.16 5.32 -9.84
C LYS A 55 4.75 5.89 -9.77
N ASP A 56 4.41 6.90 -10.56
CA ASP A 56 3.06 7.47 -10.62
C ASP A 56 2.04 6.47 -11.15
N SER A 57 2.42 5.63 -12.12
CA SER A 57 1.55 4.57 -12.62
C SER A 57 1.28 3.50 -11.58
N GLU A 58 2.29 3.11 -10.80
CA GLU A 58 2.16 2.17 -9.69
C GLU A 58 1.28 2.76 -8.58
N LEU A 59 1.50 4.03 -8.23
CA LEU A 59 0.66 4.77 -7.28
C LEU A 59 -0.79 4.89 -7.74
N ASN A 60 -1.04 5.13 -9.02
CA ASN A 60 -2.40 5.22 -9.55
C ASN A 60 -3.11 3.87 -9.58
N ILE A 61 -2.39 2.77 -9.85
CA ILE A 61 -2.94 1.41 -9.75
C ILE A 61 -3.31 1.09 -8.30
N GLU A 62 -2.44 1.41 -7.34
CA GLU A 62 -2.74 1.20 -5.91
C GLU A 62 -3.90 2.10 -5.43
N ARG A 63 -3.96 3.36 -5.87
CA ARG A 63 -5.10 4.26 -5.63
C ARG A 63 -6.40 3.72 -6.22
N ALA A 64 -6.37 3.14 -7.42
CA ALA A 64 -7.55 2.57 -8.07
C ALA A 64 -8.05 1.29 -7.37
N LYS A 65 -7.13 0.43 -6.89
CA LYS A 65 -7.49 -0.69 -6.02
C LYS A 65 -8.14 -0.18 -4.74
N MET A 66 -7.57 0.86 -4.15
CA MET A 66 -8.06 1.47 -2.92
C MET A 66 -9.45 2.11 -3.08
N SER A 67 -9.71 2.85 -4.15
CA SER A 67 -11.04 3.41 -4.42
C SER A 67 -12.10 2.33 -4.66
N ALA A 68 -11.74 1.22 -5.30
CA ALA A 68 -12.62 0.06 -5.41
C ALA A 68 -12.93 -0.60 -4.06
N PHE A 69 -12.03 -0.51 -3.06
CA PHE A 69 -12.30 -0.94 -1.69
C PHE A 69 -13.21 0.04 -0.93
N LEU A 70 -13.07 1.35 -1.12
CA LEU A 70 -13.90 2.37 -0.45
C LEU A 70 -15.38 2.28 -0.89
N ILE A 71 -15.64 2.08 -2.20
CA ILE A 71 -17.00 1.98 -2.74
C ILE A 71 -17.77 0.76 -2.17
N ARG A 72 -17.07 -0.32 -1.79
CA ARG A 72 -17.72 -1.53 -1.23
C ARG A 72 -18.14 -1.40 0.23
N LYS A 73 -17.72 -0.36 0.96
CA LYS A 73 -17.97 -0.22 2.41
C LYS A 73 -19.12 0.75 2.75
N ASP A 74 -19.58 1.57 1.80
CA ASP A 74 -20.42 2.73 2.11
C ASP A 74 -21.93 2.45 2.02
N THR A 75 -22.44 1.58 2.91
CA THR A 75 -23.89 1.40 3.07
C THR A 75 -24.43 1.68 4.47
N ASN A 76 -23.60 1.94 5.50
CA ASN A 76 -24.16 2.08 6.86
C ASN A 76 -23.50 3.05 7.85
N ASN A 77 -22.42 3.79 7.53
CA ASN A 77 -21.85 4.77 8.48
C ASN A 77 -21.23 5.99 7.77
N GLN A 78 -22.06 6.98 7.48
CA GLN A 78 -21.72 8.19 6.71
C GLN A 78 -20.74 9.17 7.40
N HIS A 79 -20.15 8.85 8.57
CA HIS A 79 -19.38 9.83 9.36
C HIS A 79 -18.11 9.32 10.04
N SER A 80 -17.57 8.15 9.67
CA SER A 80 -16.26 7.75 10.21
C SER A 80 -15.15 8.39 9.38
N ALA A 81 -14.44 9.38 9.93
CA ALA A 81 -13.24 9.97 9.31
C ALA A 81 -12.13 8.94 9.05
N ILE A 82 -12.23 7.74 9.65
CA ILE A 82 -11.34 6.60 9.47
C ILE A 82 -12.12 5.45 8.84
N GLN A 83 -11.61 4.84 7.77
CA GLN A 83 -12.16 3.67 7.11
C GLN A 83 -11.15 2.50 7.15
N CYS A 84 -11.52 1.40 7.79
CA CYS A 84 -10.76 0.15 7.85
C CYS A 84 -11.31 -0.91 6.88
N SER A 85 -10.43 -1.72 6.28
CA SER A 85 -10.76 -2.95 5.56
C SER A 85 -9.84 -4.11 5.96
N PHE A 86 -10.36 -5.33 5.88
CA PHE A 86 -9.67 -6.56 6.25
C PHE A 86 -9.40 -7.43 5.03
N TYR A 87 -8.16 -7.87 4.85
CA TYR A 87 -7.73 -8.66 3.69
C TYR A 87 -6.91 -9.89 4.09
N PRO A 88 -7.51 -11.10 4.10
CA PRO A 88 -6.77 -12.33 4.33
C PRO A 88 -6.04 -12.76 3.06
N LYS A 89 -4.72 -12.92 3.12
CA LYS A 89 -3.90 -13.43 2.02
C LYS A 89 -4.04 -14.94 1.92
N ASN A 90 -5.10 -15.38 1.25
CA ASN A 90 -5.32 -16.80 0.99
C ASN A 90 -5.49 -17.14 -0.50
N ASN A 91 -5.16 -16.22 -1.41
CA ASN A 91 -5.27 -16.41 -2.87
C ASN A 91 -6.62 -17.01 -3.32
N GLY A 92 -7.72 -16.69 -2.63
CA GLY A 92 -9.06 -17.24 -2.92
C GLY A 92 -9.31 -18.68 -2.43
N GLY A 93 -8.35 -19.29 -1.73
CA GLY A 93 -8.49 -20.59 -1.08
C GLY A 93 -9.33 -20.58 0.19
N LYS A 94 -9.61 -21.78 0.72
CA LYS A 94 -10.29 -21.95 2.02
C LYS A 94 -9.30 -21.71 3.17
N ILE A 95 -9.74 -21.06 4.24
CA ILE A 95 -8.91 -20.90 5.45
C ILE A 95 -8.95 -22.22 6.21
N LEU A 96 -7.78 -22.83 6.38
CA LEU A 96 -7.64 -24.14 7.01
C LEU A 96 -7.31 -24.00 8.50
N LYS A 97 -7.85 -24.90 9.31
CA LYS A 97 -7.48 -25.05 10.73
C LYS A 97 -5.97 -25.31 10.88
N ASN A 98 -5.37 -24.78 11.95
CA ASN A 98 -3.95 -24.95 12.33
C ASN A 98 -2.97 -24.57 11.22
N ARG A 99 -3.36 -23.63 10.35
CA ARG A 99 -2.47 -23.00 9.39
C ARG A 99 -2.44 -21.52 9.64
N ARG A 100 -1.22 -20.97 9.60
CA ARG A 100 -1.01 -19.53 9.67
C ARG A 100 -1.47 -18.89 8.37
N VAL A 101 -2.32 -17.88 8.50
CA VAL A 101 -2.79 -17.06 7.39
C VAL A 101 -2.29 -15.64 7.62
N SER A 102 -1.56 -15.09 6.65
CA SER A 102 -1.17 -13.68 6.69
C SER A 102 -2.40 -12.82 6.40
N VAL A 103 -2.61 -11.81 7.22
CA VAL A 103 -3.72 -10.89 7.14
C VAL A 103 -3.17 -9.47 7.09
N ASP A 104 -3.69 -8.67 6.17
CA ASP A 104 -3.43 -7.24 6.09
C ASP A 104 -4.70 -6.48 6.48
N ILE A 105 -4.54 -5.46 7.34
CA ILE A 105 -5.58 -4.46 7.63
C ILE A 105 -5.14 -3.15 7.00
N TYR A 106 -6.02 -2.56 6.20
CA TYR A 106 -5.80 -1.27 5.58
C TYR A 106 -6.71 -0.25 6.24
N THR A 107 -6.11 0.81 6.77
CA THR A 107 -6.84 1.92 7.39
C THR A 107 -6.54 3.19 6.62
N ASN A 108 -7.59 3.87 6.19
CA ASN A 108 -7.53 5.14 5.50
C ASN A 108 -8.24 6.22 6.33
N SER A 109 -7.78 7.45 6.31
CA SER A 109 -8.50 8.59 6.86
C SER A 109 -8.75 9.68 5.83
N THR A 110 -9.93 10.30 5.91
CA THR A 110 -10.30 11.46 5.10
C THR A 110 -9.62 12.75 5.57
N VAL A 111 -8.99 12.73 6.75
CA VAL A 111 -8.24 13.84 7.36
C VAL A 111 -6.83 13.39 7.73
N ASN A 112 -5.87 14.32 7.84
CA ASN A 112 -4.55 13.98 8.40
C ASN A 112 -4.74 13.64 9.88
N LEU A 113 -4.25 12.49 10.31
CA LEU A 113 -4.26 12.12 11.71
C LEU A 113 -2.96 12.59 12.37
N ALA A 114 -3.05 13.18 13.57
CA ALA A 114 -1.87 13.58 14.34
C ALA A 114 -1.07 12.37 14.89
N SER A 115 -1.74 11.22 15.01
CA SER A 115 -1.19 9.96 15.50
C SER A 115 -1.73 8.80 14.67
N HIS A 116 -0.93 7.72 14.56
CA HIS A 116 -1.39 6.52 13.88
C HIS A 116 -2.51 5.84 14.69
N PRO A 117 -3.55 5.31 14.02
CA PRO A 117 -4.62 4.61 14.72
C PRO A 117 -4.10 3.32 15.35
N GLU A 118 -4.56 3.01 16.55
CA GLU A 118 -4.40 1.70 17.17
C GLU A 118 -5.47 0.75 16.62
N VAL A 119 -5.10 -0.52 16.44
CA VAL A 119 -6.01 -1.55 15.93
C VAL A 119 -6.24 -2.58 17.02
N LYS A 120 -7.51 -2.77 17.39
CA LYS A 120 -7.99 -3.82 18.27
C LYS A 120 -8.79 -4.83 17.45
N LEU A 121 -8.47 -6.11 17.63
CA LEU A 121 -9.22 -7.22 17.07
C LEU A 121 -9.96 -7.94 18.20
N THR A 122 -11.27 -8.10 18.08
CA THR A 122 -12.11 -8.86 19.00
C THR A 122 -12.63 -10.09 18.29
N LEU A 123 -12.43 -11.29 18.85
CA LEU A 123 -12.89 -12.56 18.31
C LEU A 123 -13.86 -13.25 19.27
N ASP A 124 -14.82 -13.98 18.72
CA ASP A 124 -15.72 -14.86 19.46
C ASP A 124 -15.05 -16.15 19.96
N LYS A 125 -13.98 -16.59 19.27
CA LYS A 125 -13.24 -17.82 19.56
C LYS A 125 -11.74 -17.56 19.72
N GLU A 126 -11.10 -18.42 20.50
CA GLU A 126 -9.66 -18.34 20.74
C GLU A 126 -8.85 -18.66 19.47
N CYS A 127 -7.85 -17.81 19.18
CA CYS A 127 -6.95 -17.93 18.04
C CYS A 127 -5.54 -17.50 18.46
N SER A 128 -4.50 -17.97 17.77
CA SER A 128 -3.16 -17.43 17.97
C SER A 128 -2.87 -16.37 16.92
N ILE A 129 -2.48 -15.18 17.36
CA ILE A 129 -2.05 -14.08 16.50
C ILE A 129 -0.56 -13.91 16.67
N TYR A 130 0.15 -13.75 15.56
CA TYR A 130 1.59 -13.53 15.53
C TYR A 130 1.90 -12.22 14.80
N ILE A 131 2.75 -11.39 15.40
CA ILE A 131 3.32 -10.19 14.78
C ILE A 131 4.82 -10.40 14.70
N ASN A 132 5.41 -10.30 13.51
CA ASN A 132 6.84 -10.58 13.30
C ASN A 132 7.29 -11.93 13.90
N ASN A 133 6.45 -12.97 13.75
CA ASN A 133 6.64 -14.32 14.30
C ASN A 133 6.66 -14.41 15.84
N GLN A 134 6.29 -13.36 16.57
CA GLN A 134 6.09 -13.39 18.01
C GLN A 134 4.61 -13.53 18.35
N PRO A 135 4.21 -14.46 19.24
CA PRO A 135 2.82 -14.63 19.62
C PRO A 135 2.35 -13.42 20.44
N LEU A 136 1.16 -12.93 20.12
CA LEU A 136 0.48 -11.86 20.85
C LEU A 136 -0.45 -12.46 21.90
N ASN A 137 -0.36 -11.95 23.12
CA ASN A 137 -1.25 -12.38 24.21
C ASN A 137 -2.66 -11.83 24.00
N SER A 138 -3.66 -12.68 24.22
CA SER A 138 -5.07 -12.31 24.22
C SER A 138 -5.52 -11.83 25.60
N VAL A 139 -6.53 -10.96 25.62
CA VAL A 139 -7.25 -10.55 26.84
C VAL A 139 -8.67 -11.09 26.74
N LEU A 140 -9.06 -11.99 27.64
CA LEU A 140 -10.43 -12.49 27.69
C LEU A 140 -11.31 -11.47 28.43
N TYR A 141 -12.30 -10.91 27.75
CA TYR A 141 -13.25 -9.95 28.32
C TYR A 141 -14.67 -10.23 27.82
N ALA A 142 -15.63 -10.33 28.74
CA ALA A 142 -17.04 -10.61 28.43
C ALA A 142 -17.27 -11.83 27.51
N GLY A 143 -16.45 -12.87 27.65
CA GLY A 143 -16.51 -14.09 26.84
C GLY A 143 -15.98 -13.93 25.41
N ARG A 144 -15.27 -12.85 25.11
CA ARG A 144 -14.61 -12.58 23.83
C ARG A 144 -13.11 -12.39 24.02
N TYR A 145 -12.34 -12.72 23.00
CA TYR A 145 -10.90 -12.60 23.00
C TYR A 145 -10.48 -11.30 22.30
N ASP A 146 -9.92 -10.38 23.08
CA ASP A 146 -9.40 -9.10 22.61
C ASP A 146 -7.90 -9.19 22.36
N TYR A 147 -7.47 -8.76 21.18
CA TYR A 147 -6.07 -8.70 20.76
C TYR A 147 -5.74 -7.26 20.36
N TYR A 148 -4.74 -6.69 21.02
CA TYR A 148 -4.25 -5.34 20.72
C TYR A 148 -3.04 -5.44 19.81
N LEU A 149 -3.18 -5.06 18.55
CA LEU A 149 -2.15 -5.23 17.51
C LEU A 149 -1.05 -4.16 17.62
N ARG A 150 -0.47 -4.00 18.80
CA ARG A 150 0.65 -3.09 19.08
C ARG A 150 1.86 -3.54 18.25
N ASN A 151 2.50 -2.61 17.53
CA ASN A 151 3.64 -2.86 16.63
C ASN A 151 3.33 -3.65 15.33
N SER A 152 2.06 -3.76 14.92
CA SER A 152 1.69 -4.38 13.63
C SER A 152 1.76 -3.42 12.44
N LEU A 153 2.04 -2.13 12.69
CA LEU A 153 2.13 -1.09 11.65
C LEU A 153 3.36 -1.34 10.77
N LEU A 154 3.12 -1.59 9.49
CA LEU A 154 4.14 -1.87 8.49
C LEU A 154 4.53 -0.63 7.71
N ASN A 155 3.55 0.20 7.37
CA ASN A 155 3.76 1.40 6.56
C ASN A 155 2.71 2.46 6.87
N SER A 156 3.14 3.72 6.82
CA SER A 156 2.31 4.91 6.92
C SER A 156 2.60 5.84 5.75
N LEU A 157 1.58 6.22 4.99
CA LEU A 157 1.68 7.18 3.89
C LEU A 157 0.87 8.43 4.23
N GLU A 158 1.53 9.59 4.20
CA GLU A 158 0.92 10.93 4.34
C GLU A 158 0.03 11.09 5.59
N ASP A 159 0.28 10.33 6.66
CA ASP A 159 -0.53 10.32 7.91
C ASP A 159 -2.04 10.12 7.69
N ARG A 160 -2.39 9.49 6.57
CA ARG A 160 -3.76 9.15 6.17
C ARG A 160 -3.92 7.66 5.94
N TYR A 161 -2.91 7.00 5.40
CA TYR A 161 -2.97 5.60 5.03
C TYR A 161 -2.04 4.78 5.92
N PHE A 162 -2.60 3.79 6.58
CA PHE A 162 -1.89 2.92 7.51
C PHE A 162 -2.12 1.47 7.13
N LYS A 163 -1.03 0.72 6.95
CA LYS A 163 -1.05 -0.71 6.67
C LYS A 163 -0.56 -1.48 7.89
N TYR A 164 -1.37 -2.42 8.35
CA TYR A 164 -1.01 -3.35 9.41
C TYR A 164 -0.95 -4.76 8.85
N SER A 165 0.01 -5.58 9.30
CA SER A 165 0.09 -6.98 8.90
C SER A 165 0.43 -7.87 10.07
N PHE A 166 -0.22 -9.02 10.13
CA PHE A 166 -0.02 -10.05 11.13
C PHE A 166 -0.37 -11.42 10.56
N GLU A 167 -0.02 -12.47 11.29
CA GLU A 167 -0.44 -13.84 10.98
C GLU A 167 -1.46 -14.29 12.02
N ILE A 168 -2.49 -14.99 11.57
CA ILE A 168 -3.50 -15.60 12.45
C ILE A 168 -3.56 -17.10 12.21
N GLU A 169 -3.69 -17.86 13.30
CA GLU A 169 -3.86 -19.29 13.32
C GLU A 169 -5.14 -19.66 14.07
N PHE A 170 -6.06 -20.30 13.36
CA PHE A 170 -7.35 -20.73 13.88
C PHE A 170 -7.28 -22.19 14.35
N HIS A 171 -7.57 -22.44 15.62
CA HIS A 171 -7.56 -23.79 16.20
C HIS A 171 -8.91 -24.51 16.10
N ASN A 172 -9.98 -23.75 15.90
CA ASN A 172 -11.35 -24.25 15.87
C ASN A 172 -11.94 -24.15 14.46
N ILE A 173 -12.76 -25.13 14.08
CA ILE A 173 -13.46 -25.19 12.79
C ILE A 173 -14.79 -24.44 12.91
N GLY A 174 -15.29 -23.91 11.79
CA GLY A 174 -16.58 -23.25 11.67
C GLY A 174 -16.45 -21.76 11.43
N GLU A 175 -17.57 -21.05 11.58
CA GLU A 175 -17.60 -19.60 11.47
C GLU A 175 -16.96 -18.94 12.69
N HIS A 176 -16.05 -18.00 12.46
CA HIS A 176 -15.43 -17.12 13.45
C HIS A 176 -15.87 -15.70 13.15
N ILE A 177 -16.51 -15.06 14.12
CA ILE A 177 -16.97 -13.67 14.01
C ILE A 177 -15.92 -12.80 14.66
N PHE A 178 -15.42 -11.83 13.92
CA PHE A 178 -14.45 -10.88 14.43
C PHE A 178 -14.88 -9.45 14.18
N LYS A 179 -14.48 -8.59 15.11
CA LYS A 179 -14.69 -7.15 15.06
C LYS A 179 -13.32 -6.48 15.09
N ILE A 180 -13.09 -5.59 14.14
CA ILE A 180 -11.92 -4.73 14.09
C ILE A 180 -12.36 -3.35 14.52
N GLU A 181 -11.64 -2.80 15.50
CA GLU A 181 -11.82 -1.44 15.97
C GLU A 181 -10.51 -0.69 15.71
N THR A 182 -10.61 0.41 14.98
CA THR A 182 -9.49 1.32 14.72
C THR A 182 -9.78 2.64 15.41
N SER A 183 -8.88 3.07 16.31
CA SER A 183 -9.04 4.29 17.11
C SER A 183 -7.74 5.07 17.18
N ASN A 184 -7.81 6.39 17.01
CA ASN A 184 -6.68 7.30 17.26
C ASN A 184 -6.92 8.22 18.48
N GLY A 185 -7.93 7.91 19.30
CA GLY A 185 -8.36 8.73 20.44
C GLY A 185 -9.41 9.80 20.11
N GLU A 186 -9.45 10.29 18.88
CA GLU A 186 -10.45 11.28 18.41
C GLU A 186 -11.54 10.65 17.55
N TYR A 187 -11.17 9.71 16.69
CA TYR A 187 -12.04 9.01 15.77
C TYR A 187 -11.98 7.50 16.01
N ILE A 188 -13.15 6.87 16.01
CA ILE A 188 -13.31 5.43 16.18
C ILE A 188 -14.07 4.90 14.96
N ASN A 189 -13.61 3.77 14.44
CA ASN A 189 -14.32 3.05 13.40
C ASN A 189 -14.30 1.55 13.69
N GLU A 190 -15.42 0.92 13.44
CA GLU A 190 -15.66 -0.48 13.74
C GLU A 190 -16.11 -1.22 12.48
N VAL A 191 -15.51 -2.38 12.25
CA VAL A 191 -15.86 -3.26 11.13
C VAL A 191 -16.00 -4.67 11.68
N SER A 192 -17.20 -5.24 11.52
CA SER A 192 -17.46 -6.63 11.85
C SER A 192 -17.46 -7.47 10.58
N ASN A 193 -16.86 -8.65 10.64
CA ASN A 193 -16.84 -9.60 9.54
C ASN A 193 -16.81 -11.03 10.09
N SER A 194 -17.06 -12.02 9.26
CA SER A 194 -16.93 -13.43 9.61
C SER A 194 -16.04 -14.18 8.63
N ILE A 195 -15.30 -15.14 9.17
CA ILE A 195 -14.44 -16.05 8.40
C ILE A 195 -14.87 -17.48 8.70
N ASN A 196 -15.07 -18.27 7.64
CA ASN A 196 -15.30 -19.69 7.79
C ASN A 196 -13.98 -20.47 7.71
N VAL A 197 -13.68 -21.21 8.77
CA VAL A 197 -12.50 -22.08 8.88
C VAL A 197 -12.93 -23.52 8.65
N VAL A 198 -12.25 -24.23 7.74
CA VAL A 198 -12.54 -25.64 7.41
C VAL A 198 -11.40 -26.55 7.85
N SER A 199 -11.69 -27.85 7.99
CA SER A 199 -10.66 -28.88 8.07
C SER A 199 -9.94 -29.01 6.72
N GLY A 200 -8.61 -29.15 6.77
CA GLY A 200 -7.78 -29.51 5.62
C GLY A 200 -7.80 -30.99 5.30
#